data_AF-A0A379TEY6-F1
#
_entry.id   AF-A0A379TEY6-F1
#
_cell.length_a   1.000
_cell.length_b   1.000
_cell.length_c   1.000
_cell.angle_alpha   90.00
_cell.angle_beta   90.00
_cell.angle_gamma   90.00
#
_symmetry.space_group_name_H-M   'P 1'
#
loop_
_entity.id
_entity.type
_entity.pdbx_description
1 polymer ?
#
loop_
_entity_poly.entity_id
_entity_poly.type
_entity_poly.pdbx_seq_one_letter_code
_entity_poly.pdbx_strand_id
1 'polypeptide(L)'
;MKQKSYPEEFVNTLTKAGWLAALIPEEFGGSGLGLTEASIIMEEINRSGGNSGACHGQMYNMNTLLRHGSDKQKQFWLPRIAFW
;
A
#
# COMPACT_ATOMS: atom_id res chain seq x y z
N MET A 1 -4.53 -9.72 -28.30
CA MET A 1 -4.73 -8.97 -27.03
C MET A 1 -3.61 -9.35 -26.08
N LYS A 2 -2.91 -8.38 -25.47
CA LYS A 2 -2.01 -8.71 -24.35
C LYS A 2 -2.86 -9.24 -23.19
N GLN A 3 -2.47 -10.36 -22.62
CA GLN A 3 -3.14 -10.96 -21.47
C GLN A 3 -3.04 -9.98 -20.30
N LYS A 4 -4.18 -9.55 -19.74
CA LYS A 4 -4.20 -8.71 -18.52
C LYS A 4 -3.96 -9.63 -17.33
N SER A 5 -2.71 -9.71 -16.88
CA SER A 5 -2.35 -10.35 -15.61
C SER A 5 -2.14 -9.31 -14.53
N TYR A 6 -2.29 -9.72 -13.27
CA TYR A 6 -1.90 -8.88 -12.14
C TYR A 6 -0.37 -8.67 -12.17
N PRO A 7 0.14 -7.43 -11.98
CA PRO A 7 1.57 -7.13 -12.06
C PRO A 7 2.27 -7.50 -10.73
N GLU A 8 2.32 -8.79 -10.41
CA GLU A 8 2.78 -9.31 -9.12
C GLU A 8 4.22 -8.89 -8.77
N GLU A 9 5.16 -8.97 -9.73
CA GLU A 9 6.55 -8.57 -9.51
C GLU A 9 6.69 -7.09 -9.15
N PHE A 10 5.94 -6.23 -9.84
CA PHE A 10 5.95 -4.79 -9.60
C PHE A 10 5.40 -4.46 -8.22
N VAL A 11 4.26 -5.06 -7.85
CA VAL A 11 3.66 -4.88 -6.52
C VAL A 11 4.61 -5.37 -5.44
N ASN A 12 5.14 -6.60 -5.57
CA ASN A 12 6.09 -7.16 -4.61
C ASN A 12 7.35 -6.28 -4.45
N THR A 13 7.82 -5.65 -5.53
CA THR A 13 8.96 -4.74 -5.48
C THR A 13 8.65 -3.49 -4.66
N LEU A 14 7.52 -2.84 -4.94
CA LEU A 14 7.10 -1.64 -4.21
C LEU A 14 6.79 -1.92 -2.74
N THR A 15 6.17 -3.06 -2.48
CA THR A 15 5.90 -3.57 -1.14
C THR A 15 7.18 -3.78 -0.33
N LYS A 16 8.16 -4.52 -0.88
CA LYS A 16 9.46 -4.74 -0.21
C LYS A 16 10.23 -3.45 0.03
N ALA A 17 10.05 -2.47 -0.84
CA ALA A 17 10.63 -1.14 -0.68
C ALA A 17 9.82 -0.23 0.28
N GLY A 18 8.72 -0.72 0.86
CA GLY A 18 7.92 -0.03 1.87
C GLY A 18 6.86 0.96 1.33
N TRP A 19 6.79 1.15 0.01
CA TRP A 19 5.96 2.19 -0.61
C TRP A 19 4.46 1.92 -0.43
N LEU A 20 4.05 0.65 -0.39
CA LEU A 20 2.63 0.28 -0.25
C LEU A 20 2.15 0.28 1.20
N ALA A 21 3.07 0.35 2.16
CA ALA A 21 2.80 0.48 3.59
C ALA A 21 2.88 1.94 4.07
N ALA A 22 2.99 2.91 3.16
CA ALA A 22 3.22 4.32 3.49
C ALA A 22 2.20 4.89 4.49
N LEU A 23 0.92 4.53 4.37
CA LEU A 23 -0.16 5.00 5.24
C LEU A 23 -0.29 4.23 6.57
N ILE A 24 0.42 3.12 6.73
CA ILE A 24 0.38 2.33 7.96
C ILE A 24 1.26 3.05 9.01
N PRO A 25 0.77 3.29 10.24
CA PRO A 25 1.57 3.86 11.31
C PRO A 25 2.84 3.07 11.61
N GLU A 26 3.89 3.75 12.07
CA GLU A 26 5.18 3.15 12.40
C GLU A 26 5.06 2.05 13.47
N GLU A 27 4.14 2.18 14.42
CA GLU A 27 3.85 1.16 15.45
C GLU A 27 3.38 -0.19 14.89
N PHE A 28 2.92 -0.21 13.64
CA PHE A 28 2.54 -1.42 12.91
C PHE A 28 3.54 -1.76 11.79
N GLY A 29 4.68 -1.08 11.71
CA GLY A 29 5.75 -1.36 10.75
C GLY A 29 5.64 -0.63 9.40
N GLY A 30 4.75 0.34 9.27
CA GLY A 30 4.67 1.21 8.08
C GLY A 30 5.47 2.50 8.21
N SER A 31 5.27 3.42 7.27
CA SER A 31 6.00 4.71 7.24
C SER A 31 5.27 5.87 7.93
N GLY A 32 4.02 5.68 8.37
CA GLY A 32 3.23 6.71 9.06
C GLY A 32 2.93 7.98 8.24
N LEU A 33 3.06 7.91 6.91
CA LEU A 33 2.86 9.03 6.00
C LEU A 33 1.38 9.32 5.75
N GLY A 34 1.11 10.51 5.21
CA GLY A 34 -0.24 10.98 4.91
C GLY A 34 -0.70 10.67 3.49
N LEU A 35 -1.94 11.09 3.20
CA LEU A 35 -2.55 10.95 1.87
C LEU A 35 -1.79 11.74 0.78
N THR A 36 -1.09 12.81 1.15
CA THR A 36 -0.27 13.60 0.23
C THR A 36 0.88 12.76 -0.30
N GLU A 37 1.66 12.15 0.59
CA GLU A 37 2.79 11.31 0.20
C GLU A 37 2.30 10.11 -0.59
N ALA A 38 1.22 9.44 -0.15
CA ALA A 38 0.60 8.36 -0.89
C ALA A 38 0.20 8.76 -2.33
N SER A 39 -0.27 10.00 -2.52
CA SER A 39 -0.62 10.53 -3.84
C SER A 39 0.62 10.74 -4.71
N ILE A 40 1.72 11.23 -4.13
CA ILE A 40 3.00 11.39 -4.82
C ILE A 40 3.54 10.02 -5.28
N ILE A 41 3.45 8.98 -4.44
CA ILE A 41 3.84 7.61 -4.81
C ILE A 41 3.07 7.15 -6.06
N MET A 42 1.76 7.36 -6.08
CA MET A 42 0.93 7.00 -7.23
C MET A 42 1.27 7.82 -8.48
N GLU A 43 1.53 9.11 -8.32
CA GLU A 43 1.96 9.99 -9.41
C GLU A 43 3.27 9.50 -10.04
N GLU A 44 4.27 9.18 -9.22
CA GLU A 44 5.56 8.70 -9.71
C GLU A 44 5.48 7.34 -10.41
N ILE A 45 4.61 6.43 -9.93
CA ILE A 45 4.32 5.17 -10.63
C ILE A 45 3.78 5.45 -12.04
N ASN A 46 2.79 6.34 -12.17
CA ASN A 46 2.17 6.66 -13.45
C ASN A 46 3.14 7.44 -14.36
N ARG A 47 3.92 8.36 -13.79
CA ARG A 47 4.96 9.13 -14.49
C ARG A 47 6.06 8.24 -15.06
N SER A 48 6.36 7.15 -14.37
CA SER A 48 7.32 6.12 -14.80
C SER A 48 6.75 5.13 -15.82
N GLY A 49 5.51 5.32 -16.28
CA GLY A 49 4.85 4.46 -17.27
C GLY A 49 4.16 3.22 -16.67
N GLY A 50 4.09 3.12 -15.34
CA GLY A 50 3.33 2.09 -14.62
C GLY A 50 1.84 2.42 -14.52
N ASN A 51 1.07 1.50 -13.94
CA ASN A 51 -0.33 1.72 -13.58
C ASN A 51 -0.48 1.62 -12.06
N SER A 52 -0.74 2.75 -11.40
CA SER A 52 -0.87 2.80 -9.95
C SER A 52 -2.09 2.06 -9.40
N GLY A 53 -3.09 1.74 -10.24
CA GLY A 53 -4.33 1.08 -9.82
C GLY A 53 -4.12 -0.28 -9.16
N ALA A 54 -3.06 -1.02 -9.54
CA ALA A 54 -2.72 -2.29 -8.90
C ALA A 54 -2.20 -2.13 -7.46
N CYS A 55 -1.61 -0.97 -7.14
CA CYS A 55 -1.06 -0.63 -5.82
C CYS A 55 -2.08 0.12 -4.94
N HIS A 56 -2.94 0.90 -5.59
CA HIS A 56 -3.95 1.76 -4.98
C HIS A 56 -4.95 0.99 -4.10
N GLY A 57 -5.35 -0.21 -4.54
CA GLY A 57 -6.29 -1.06 -3.80
C GLY A 57 -5.79 -1.45 -2.41
N GLN A 58 -4.49 -1.74 -2.25
CA GLN A 58 -3.91 -2.03 -0.94
C GLN A 58 -3.96 -0.82 -0.01
N MET A 59 -3.55 0.34 -0.48
CA MET A 59 -3.44 1.55 0.33
C MET A 59 -4.80 1.99 0.90
N TYR A 60 -5.89 1.89 0.14
CA TYR A 60 -7.23 2.23 0.64
C TYR A 60 -7.78 1.22 1.65
N ASN A 61 -7.56 -0.07 1.42
CA ASN A 61 -8.02 -1.10 2.35
C ASN A 61 -7.39 -0.92 3.74
N MET A 62 -6.15 -0.43 3.81
CA MET A 62 -5.49 -0.11 5.09
C MET A 62 -6.15 1.05 5.80
N ASN A 63 -6.48 2.11 5.08
CA ASN A 63 -7.14 3.27 5.66
C ASN A 63 -8.53 2.92 6.23
N THR A 64 -9.27 2.00 5.59
CA THR A 64 -10.53 1.48 6.14
C THR A 64 -10.30 0.77 7.48
N LEU A 65 -9.31 -0.11 7.56
CA LEU A 65 -8.96 -0.82 8.78
C LEU A 65 -8.44 0.11 9.88
N LEU A 66 -7.65 1.12 9.52
CA LEU A 66 -7.15 2.13 10.46
C LEU A 66 -8.28 2.97 11.06
N ARG A 67 -9.27 3.35 10.25
CA ARG A 67 -10.39 4.20 10.69
C ARG A 67 -11.48 3.44 11.43
N HIS A 68 -11.77 2.21 11.01
CA HIS A 68 -12.97 1.50 11.44
C HIS A 68 -12.70 0.14 12.09
N GLY A 69 -11.45 -0.35 12.04
CA GLY A 69 -11.07 -1.58 12.70
C GLY A 69 -11.00 -1.43 14.22
N SER A 70 -11.35 -2.50 14.93
CA SER A 70 -11.03 -2.67 16.35
C SER A 70 -9.52 -2.76 16.56
N ASP A 71 -9.06 -2.49 17.78
CA ASP A 71 -7.64 -2.59 18.13
C ASP A 71 -7.09 -3.99 17.86
N LYS A 72 -7.89 -5.03 18.13
CA LYS A 72 -7.52 -6.43 17.82
C LYS A 72 -7.33 -6.64 16.31
N GLN A 73 -8.20 -6.09 15.47
CA GLN A 73 -8.06 -6.20 14.02
C GLN A 73 -6.84 -5.43 13.52
N LYS A 74 -6.60 -4.23 14.05
CA LYS A 74 -5.43 -3.41 13.68
C LYS A 74 -4.11 -4.11 14.03
N GLN A 75 -3.97 -4.55 15.29
CA GLN A 75 -2.78 -5.28 15.76
C GLN A 75 -2.54 -6.59 15.00
N PHE A 76 -3.61 -7.25 14.55
CA PHE A 76 -3.47 -8.46 13.76
C PHE A 76 -3.12 -8.17 12.30
N TRP A 77 -3.87 -7.31 11.62
CA TRP A 77 -3.75 -7.17 10.17
C TRP A 77 -2.67 -6.19 9.72
N LEU A 78 -2.52 -5.04 10.39
CA LEU A 78 -1.61 -3.99 9.91
C LEU A 78 -0.14 -4.43 9.86
N PRO A 79 0.42 -5.11 10.87
CA PRO A 79 1.79 -5.63 10.77
C PRO A 79 1.95 -6.64 9.64
N ARG A 80 0.93 -7.50 9.44
CA ARG A 80 0.94 -8.48 8.36
C ARG A 80 0.84 -7.85 6.97
N ILE A 81 0.35 -6.62 6.86
CA ILE A 81 0.31 -5.94 5.56
C ILE A 81 1.56 -5.09 5.35
N ALA A 82 2.14 -4.54 6.42
CA ALA A 82 3.37 -3.76 6.32
C ALA A 82 4.59 -4.60 5.93
N PHE A 83 4.65 -5.86 6.39
CA PHE A 83 5.81 -6.75 6.19
C PHE A 83 5.65 -7.78 5.05
N TRP A 84 4.50 -7.84 4.37
CA TRP A 84 4.24 -8.75 3.24
C TRP A 84 4.32 -8.02 1.93
#